data_AF-A0A7L4R890-F1
#
_entry.id   AF-A0A7L4R890-F1
#
_cell.length_a   1.000
_cell.length_b   1.000
_cell.length_c   1.000
_cell.angle_alpha   90.00
_cell.angle_beta   90.00
_cell.angle_gamma   90.00
#
_symmetry.space_group_name_H-M   'P 1'
#
loop_
_entity.id
_entity.type
_entity.pdbx_description
1 polymer ?
#
loop_
_entity_poly.entity_id
_entity_poly.type
_entity_poly.pdbx_seq_one_letter_code
_entity_poly.pdbx_strand_id
1 'polypeptide(L)'
;MENRKIDAEKEASPRQAHMPKRKNPFWARVALVASLAFSTIAGCRGLYSRPTESVVFNQNNRVNLSAQELGFVRGETTLLDAEYGMGRRGLTHIAKDTNVTGDKRIDALTADFQHSVHIFVDGKYERSLELEIAQGEFPHRYALRVANIPGDGFLVMVLIRDAIEVEPTRLFMAPYSNGEFGEPLRADLTELENEHNGLERPLFVGYDLGFGITFIARDREGVPWENGYIIKWEDGRITKRPVSFMELMQCSCVSDWAASDEEE
;
A
#
# COMPACT_ATOMS: atom_id res chain seq x y z
N MET A 1 -12.89 36.41 -84.19
CA MET A 1 -14.03 37.27 -84.56
C MET A 1 -15.14 36.94 -83.59
N GLU A 2 -15.19 37.64 -82.48
CA GLU A 2 -15.93 38.89 -82.28
C GLU A 2 -17.37 38.59 -81.81
N ASN A 3 -17.74 39.26 -80.73
CA ASN A 3 -19.11 39.53 -80.29
C ASN A 3 -19.85 38.32 -79.65
N ARG A 4 -20.54 38.44 -78.51
CA ARG A 4 -21.27 39.59 -77.96
C ARG A 4 -21.60 39.32 -76.49
N LYS A 5 -21.50 40.38 -75.68
CA LYS A 5 -22.29 40.57 -74.45
C LYS A 5 -23.79 40.41 -74.74
N ILE A 6 -24.58 40.06 -73.74
CA ILE A 6 -25.53 40.97 -73.09
C ILE A 6 -26.33 40.21 -72.04
N ASP A 7 -26.48 40.89 -70.93
CA ASP A 7 -27.22 40.61 -69.71
C ASP A 7 -28.72 40.34 -69.94
N ALA A 8 -29.37 39.81 -68.89
CA ALA A 8 -30.45 40.49 -68.18
C ALA A 8 -31.58 39.53 -67.75
N GLU A 9 -32.01 39.76 -66.50
CA GLU A 9 -33.40 39.61 -66.03
C GLU A 9 -33.97 38.18 -65.99
N LYS A 10 -34.86 37.79 -65.08
CA LYS A 10 -35.70 38.52 -64.13
C LYS A 10 -36.23 37.52 -63.09
N GLU A 11 -36.41 38.05 -61.90
CA GLU A 11 -37.44 37.74 -60.90
C GLU A 11 -38.55 36.75 -61.30
N ALA A 12 -38.85 35.81 -60.39
CA ALA A 12 -40.18 35.69 -59.79
C ALA A 12 -40.23 34.56 -58.73
N SER A 13 -40.16 34.96 -57.47
CA SER A 13 -40.89 34.35 -56.32
C SER A 13 -42.41 34.38 -56.62
N PRO A 14 -43.37 33.67 -55.97
CA PRO A 14 -43.39 33.40 -54.51
C PRO A 14 -44.26 32.22 -53.98
N ARG A 15 -44.36 32.21 -52.63
CA ARG A 15 -45.40 31.62 -51.73
C ARG A 15 -45.12 30.21 -51.21
N GLN A 16 -44.57 30.11 -50.00
CA GLN A 16 -45.21 30.23 -48.67
C GLN A 16 -45.96 28.96 -48.26
N ALA A 17 -45.38 28.24 -47.30
CA ALA A 17 -46.11 27.54 -46.26
C ALA A 17 -45.34 27.68 -44.94
N HIS A 18 -45.92 28.44 -44.02
CA HIS A 18 -45.45 28.68 -42.67
C HIS A 18 -46.33 27.85 -41.74
N MET A 19 -45.74 27.00 -40.88
CA MET A 19 -46.23 26.59 -39.54
C MET A 19 -45.36 25.44 -39.00
N PRO A 20 -45.33 25.14 -37.69
CA PRO A 20 -45.01 26.01 -36.56
C PRO A 20 -43.88 25.41 -35.68
N LYS A 21 -43.10 26.27 -35.01
CA LYS A 21 -42.07 25.87 -34.04
C LYS A 21 -42.71 25.27 -32.78
N ARG A 22 -42.50 23.97 -32.55
CA ARG A 22 -42.79 23.31 -31.26
C ARG A 22 -41.56 23.31 -30.35
N LYS A 23 -41.71 24.07 -29.26
CA LYS A 23 -41.28 23.88 -27.87
C LYS A 23 -40.11 22.92 -27.56
N ASN A 24 -39.12 23.49 -26.87
CA ASN A 24 -38.09 22.84 -26.05
C ASN A 24 -38.65 21.71 -25.14
N PRO A 25 -37.88 20.63 -24.97
CA PRO A 25 -37.84 19.87 -23.74
C PRO A 25 -36.54 20.17 -22.98
N PHE A 26 -36.64 21.09 -22.02
CA PHE A 26 -35.88 21.04 -20.78
C PHE A 26 -36.45 19.84 -19.98
N TRP A 27 -35.62 19.06 -19.30
CA TRP A 27 -35.95 17.81 -18.55
C TRP A 27 -35.89 16.49 -19.34
N ALA A 28 -34.68 15.91 -19.45
CA ALA A 28 -34.43 14.47 -19.41
C ALA A 28 -32.92 14.20 -19.31
N ARG A 29 -32.32 14.50 -18.16
CA ARG A 29 -31.01 13.97 -17.76
C ARG A 29 -31.12 13.47 -16.32
N VAL A 30 -31.89 12.41 -16.13
CA VAL A 30 -31.62 11.45 -15.05
C VAL A 30 -30.88 10.30 -15.74
N ALA A 31 -29.58 10.51 -15.94
CA ALA A 31 -28.68 9.44 -16.28
C ALA A 31 -28.31 8.75 -14.97
N LEU A 32 -28.94 7.61 -14.71
CA LEU A 32 -28.36 6.41 -14.11
C LEU A 32 -27.04 6.65 -13.34
N VAL A 33 -27.12 7.23 -12.13
CA VAL A 33 -26.02 7.20 -11.14
C VAL A 33 -26.22 5.95 -10.29
N ALA A 34 -26.00 4.79 -10.90
CA ALA A 34 -26.00 3.52 -10.22
C ALA A 34 -25.31 2.51 -11.12
N SER A 35 -23.99 2.63 -11.29
CA SER A 35 -23.04 1.61 -11.79
C SER A 35 -21.74 2.31 -12.20
N LEU A 36 -20.90 2.72 -11.24
CA LEU A 36 -19.47 3.07 -11.48
C LEU A 36 -18.72 3.31 -10.16
N ALA A 37 -19.00 2.49 -9.14
CA ALA A 37 -18.14 2.35 -7.95
C ALA A 37 -17.56 0.92 -7.84
N PHE A 38 -17.54 0.19 -8.95
CA PHE A 38 -17.11 -1.22 -9.04
C PHE A 38 -15.93 -1.35 -10.00
N SER A 39 -14.85 -0.60 -9.77
CA SER A 39 -13.62 -0.73 -10.57
C SER A 39 -12.46 0.13 -10.06
N THR A 40 -12.08 0.00 -8.78
CA THR A 40 -10.74 0.44 -8.34
C THR A 40 -10.15 -0.43 -7.22
N ILE A 41 -10.39 -1.75 -7.22
CA ILE A 41 -9.35 -2.67 -6.70
C ILE A 41 -8.44 -2.98 -7.90
N ALA A 42 -7.78 -1.94 -8.39
CA ALA A 42 -6.87 -2.03 -9.53
C ALA A 42 -5.60 -2.74 -9.06
N GLY A 43 -5.50 -4.03 -9.38
CA GLY A 43 -4.24 -4.76 -9.46
C GLY A 43 -3.62 -5.13 -8.11
N CYS A 44 -4.11 -6.20 -7.48
CA CYS A 44 -3.28 -6.97 -6.54
C CYS A 44 -2.17 -7.70 -7.35
N ARG A 45 -1.15 -6.98 -7.84
CA ARG A 45 0.13 -7.53 -8.34
C ARG A 45 1.22 -7.33 -7.28
N GLY A 46 0.93 -7.75 -6.06
CA GLY A 46 1.95 -7.92 -5.02
C GLY A 46 2.08 -9.41 -4.78
N LEU A 47 3.26 -9.97 -5.06
CA LEU A 47 3.65 -11.26 -4.48
C LEU A 47 3.48 -11.11 -2.97
N TYR A 48 2.47 -11.79 -2.42
CA TYR A 48 2.38 -11.99 -0.99
C TYR A 48 3.71 -12.64 -0.57
N SER A 49 4.54 -11.90 0.17
CA SER A 49 5.67 -12.47 0.87
C SER A 49 5.07 -13.42 1.91
N ARG A 50 4.86 -14.69 1.54
CA ARG A 50 4.51 -15.73 2.50
C ARG A 50 5.55 -15.65 3.61
N PRO A 51 5.17 -15.48 4.89
CA PRO A 51 6.13 -15.67 5.96
C PRO A 51 6.74 -17.04 5.75
N THR A 52 8.06 -17.08 5.55
CA THR A 52 8.81 -18.30 5.35
C THR A 52 8.58 -19.23 6.53
N GLU A 53 8.39 -20.51 6.22
CA GLU A 53 8.04 -21.61 7.13
C GLU A 53 8.77 -21.59 8.48
N SER A 54 8.07 -22.13 9.48
CA SER A 54 8.43 -22.24 10.88
C SER A 54 9.85 -22.74 11.12
N VAL A 55 10.79 -21.80 11.26
CA VAL A 55 12.05 -22.06 11.96
C VAL A 55 11.72 -22.12 13.45
N VAL A 56 11.95 -23.27 14.07
CA VAL A 56 11.73 -23.55 15.48
C VAL A 56 12.19 -22.38 16.35
N PHE A 57 11.23 -21.75 17.03
CA PHE A 57 11.43 -20.62 17.92
C PHE A 57 12.37 -21.01 19.08
N ASN A 58 13.56 -20.40 19.12
CA ASN A 58 14.46 -20.49 20.27
C ASN A 58 14.45 -19.16 21.01
N GLN A 59 13.82 -19.12 22.19
CA GLN A 59 13.75 -17.93 23.04
C GLN A 59 15.12 -17.34 23.40
N ASN A 60 16.20 -18.11 23.26
CA ASN A 60 17.57 -17.66 23.49
C ASN A 60 18.17 -16.85 22.30
N ASN A 61 17.47 -16.75 21.17
CA ASN A 61 17.93 -16.05 19.96
C ASN A 61 17.31 -14.65 19.78
N ARG A 62 16.83 -14.01 20.85
CA ARG A 62 16.42 -12.59 20.82
C ARG A 62 17.66 -11.72 20.65
N VAL A 63 18.05 -11.48 19.41
CA VAL A 63 19.26 -10.70 19.09
C VAL A 63 18.88 -9.58 18.14
N ASN A 64 19.13 -8.33 18.56
CA ASN A 64 19.10 -7.18 17.68
C ASN A 64 20.50 -7.01 17.07
N LEU A 65 20.63 -7.14 15.75
CA LEU A 65 21.92 -7.04 15.06
C LEU A 65 21.96 -5.78 14.22
N SER A 66 23.02 -4.98 14.39
CA SER A 66 23.29 -3.85 13.51
C SER A 66 23.56 -4.32 12.08
N ALA A 67 23.37 -3.41 11.11
CA ALA A 67 23.73 -3.66 9.72
C ALA A 67 25.19 -4.15 9.55
N GLN A 68 26.12 -3.65 10.38
CA GLN A 68 27.52 -4.07 10.35
C GLN A 68 27.68 -5.53 10.82
N GLU A 69 27.00 -5.93 11.89
CA GLU A 69 27.04 -7.32 12.39
C GLU A 69 26.35 -8.29 11.41
N LEU A 70 25.34 -7.80 10.69
CA LEU A 70 24.72 -8.49 9.56
C LEU A 70 25.61 -8.54 8.31
N GLY A 71 26.70 -7.77 8.28
CA GLY A 71 27.64 -7.71 7.17
C GLY A 71 27.12 -6.93 5.96
N PHE A 72 26.18 -6.00 6.17
CA PHE A 72 25.65 -5.16 5.12
C PHE A 72 26.62 -4.04 4.80
N VAL A 73 26.99 -3.93 3.53
CA VAL A 73 27.90 -2.93 3.00
C VAL A 73 27.13 -2.04 2.03
N ARG A 74 27.14 -0.73 2.31
CA ARG A 74 26.40 0.26 1.53
C ARG A 74 26.87 0.26 0.07
N GLY A 75 25.91 0.27 -0.85
CA GLY A 75 26.15 0.23 -2.30
C GLY A 75 26.53 -1.15 -2.85
N GLU A 76 26.80 -2.13 -1.98
CA GLU A 76 27.30 -3.45 -2.40
C GLU A 76 26.29 -4.56 -2.16
N THR A 77 25.80 -4.69 -0.91
CA THR A 77 24.91 -5.78 -0.49
C THR A 77 23.57 -5.69 -1.20
N THR A 78 23.13 -6.78 -1.81
CA THR A 78 21.79 -6.86 -2.43
C THR A 78 20.73 -7.29 -1.41
N LEU A 79 19.45 -7.08 -1.73
CA LEU A 79 18.34 -7.58 -0.90
C LEU A 79 18.44 -9.10 -0.67
N LEU A 80 18.80 -9.85 -1.70
CA LEU A 80 18.92 -11.31 -1.63
C LEU A 80 20.08 -11.74 -0.73
N ASP A 81 21.25 -11.08 -0.85
CA ASP A 81 22.40 -11.34 0.02
C ASP A 81 22.07 -11.04 1.48
N ALA A 82 21.34 -9.94 1.70
CA ALA A 82 20.92 -9.51 3.03
C ALA A 82 19.94 -10.50 3.67
N GLU A 83 18.91 -10.90 2.95
CA GLU A 83 17.94 -11.91 3.39
C GLU A 83 18.62 -13.23 3.74
N TYR A 84 19.48 -13.74 2.84
CA TYR A 84 20.24 -14.95 3.09
C TYR A 84 21.20 -14.80 4.30
N GLY A 85 21.83 -13.63 4.42
CA GLY A 85 22.71 -13.28 5.54
C GLY A 85 21.97 -13.22 6.88
N MET A 86 20.73 -12.75 6.90
CA MET A 86 19.87 -12.76 8.08
C MET A 86 19.47 -14.19 8.45
N GLY A 87 19.02 -15.00 7.48
CA GLY A 87 18.63 -16.39 7.72
C GLY A 87 19.78 -17.25 8.28
N ARG A 88 21.00 -17.09 7.76
CA ARG A 88 22.19 -17.79 8.30
C ARG A 88 22.55 -17.44 9.74
N ARG A 89 22.11 -16.28 10.21
CA ARG A 89 22.30 -15.83 11.60
C ARG A 89 21.17 -16.27 12.52
N GLY A 90 20.22 -17.06 12.01
CA GLY A 90 19.11 -17.60 12.78
C GLY A 90 17.97 -16.59 13.02
N LEU A 91 17.91 -15.51 12.24
CA LEU A 91 16.79 -14.57 12.25
C LEU A 91 15.55 -15.23 11.62
N THR A 92 14.41 -15.03 12.25
CA THR A 92 13.12 -15.64 11.89
C THR A 92 12.12 -14.60 11.37
N HIS A 93 11.07 -15.07 10.69
CA HIS A 93 10.01 -14.25 10.11
C HIS A 93 10.54 -13.01 9.37
N ILE A 94 11.52 -13.24 8.50
CA ILE A 94 12.13 -12.18 7.69
C ILE A 94 11.04 -11.57 6.79
N ALA A 95 10.69 -10.32 7.06
CA ALA A 95 9.72 -9.57 6.30
C ALA A 95 10.44 -8.71 5.26
N LYS A 96 10.03 -8.83 4.00
CA LYS A 96 10.56 -8.03 2.90
C LYS A 96 9.43 -7.53 2.00
N ASP A 97 9.62 -6.34 1.47
CA ASP A 97 8.74 -5.79 0.45
C ASP A 97 9.52 -4.94 -0.55
N THR A 98 9.01 -4.89 -1.78
CA THR A 98 9.64 -4.19 -2.90
C THR A 98 8.58 -3.40 -3.63
N ASN A 99 8.91 -2.16 -3.99
CA ASN A 99 8.11 -1.37 -4.90
C ASN A 99 8.99 -0.71 -5.98
N VAL A 100 8.45 -0.62 -7.19
CA VAL A 100 9.13 -0.10 -8.37
C VAL A 100 8.18 0.86 -9.07
N THR A 101 8.64 2.10 -9.25
CA THR A 101 7.89 3.14 -9.95
C THR A 101 8.80 3.88 -10.90
N GLY A 102 8.49 3.78 -12.20
CA GLY A 102 9.36 4.32 -13.24
C GLY A 102 10.71 3.62 -13.23
N ASP A 103 11.77 4.39 -13.06
CA ASP A 103 13.17 3.95 -12.96
C ASP A 103 13.64 3.71 -11.52
N LYS A 104 12.85 4.11 -10.52
CA LYS A 104 13.23 3.98 -9.10
C LYS A 104 12.71 2.68 -8.51
N ARG A 105 13.55 2.02 -7.70
CA ARG A 105 13.18 0.86 -6.89
C ARG A 105 13.55 1.09 -5.44
N ILE A 106 12.60 0.77 -4.55
CA ILE A 106 12.83 0.73 -3.10
C ILE A 106 12.48 -0.66 -2.60
N ASP A 107 13.42 -1.27 -1.89
CA ASP A 107 13.19 -2.48 -1.12
C ASP A 107 13.38 -2.19 0.36
N ALA A 108 12.62 -2.90 1.19
CA ALA A 108 12.76 -2.89 2.63
C ALA A 108 12.86 -4.32 3.16
N LEU A 109 13.65 -4.51 4.21
CA LEU A 109 13.89 -5.80 4.85
C LEU A 109 13.98 -5.62 6.37
N THR A 110 13.30 -6.49 7.11
CA THR A 110 13.44 -6.61 8.56
C THR A 110 13.17 -8.05 8.98
N ALA A 111 13.31 -8.36 10.26
CA ALA A 111 13.09 -9.70 10.80
C ALA A 111 12.74 -9.59 12.29
N ASP A 112 12.29 -10.68 12.89
CA ASP A 112 12.02 -10.72 14.33
C ASP A 112 13.20 -10.16 15.14
N PHE A 113 12.83 -9.45 16.20
CA PHE A 113 13.71 -8.88 17.21
C PHE A 113 14.63 -7.77 16.73
N GLN A 114 14.49 -7.32 15.47
CA GLN A 114 15.31 -6.24 14.92
C GLN A 114 14.72 -4.88 15.25
N HIS A 115 15.55 -3.95 15.72
CA HIS A 115 15.11 -2.57 15.94
C HIS A 115 15.27 -1.72 14.70
N SER A 116 15.55 -2.32 13.55
CA SER A 116 15.80 -1.58 12.33
C SER A 116 15.09 -2.19 11.13
N VAL A 117 14.81 -1.33 10.16
CA VAL A 117 14.37 -1.70 8.82
C VAL A 117 15.47 -1.32 7.85
N HIS A 118 15.99 -2.30 7.13
CA HIS A 118 17.08 -2.12 6.18
C HIS A 118 16.51 -1.75 4.82
N ILE A 119 17.00 -0.65 4.27
CA ILE A 119 16.53 -0.07 3.03
C ILE A 119 17.54 -0.34 1.91
N PHE A 120 16.99 -0.70 0.76
CA PHE A 120 17.74 -0.85 -0.48
C PHE A 120 17.16 0.11 -1.51
N VAL A 121 18.04 0.85 -2.17
CA VAL A 121 17.71 1.74 -3.28
C VAL A 121 18.32 1.11 -4.54
N ASP A 122 17.50 0.94 -5.56
CA ASP A 122 17.90 0.33 -6.83
C ASP A 122 18.61 -1.03 -6.66
N GLY A 123 18.11 -1.81 -5.68
CA GLY A 123 18.57 -3.16 -5.37
C GLY A 123 19.84 -3.25 -4.52
N LYS A 124 20.37 -2.13 -4.03
CA LYS A 124 21.57 -2.07 -3.19
C LYS A 124 21.29 -1.48 -1.82
N TYR A 125 21.90 -2.05 -0.78
CA TYR A 125 21.76 -1.59 0.59
C TYR A 125 22.22 -0.14 0.69
N GLU A 126 21.37 0.71 1.26
CA GLU A 126 21.63 2.13 1.40
C GLU A 126 21.80 2.51 2.87
N ARG A 127 20.83 2.16 3.71
CA ARG A 127 20.84 2.50 5.14
C ARG A 127 19.89 1.64 5.95
N SER A 128 19.98 1.75 7.27
CA SER A 128 18.97 1.25 8.20
C SER A 128 18.16 2.42 8.77
N LEU A 129 16.86 2.21 8.95
CA LEU A 129 15.96 3.10 9.68
C LEU A 129 15.72 2.47 11.05
N GLU A 130 16.07 3.20 12.10
CA GLU A 130 15.82 2.76 13.48
C GLU A 130 14.33 2.91 13.81
N LEU A 131 13.74 1.80 14.23
CA LEU A 131 12.45 1.73 14.87
C LEU A 131 12.71 2.11 16.34
N GLU A 132 12.20 3.27 16.76
CA GLU A 132 12.30 3.74 18.15
C GLU A 132 11.46 2.85 19.08
N ILE A 133 12.03 1.69 19.39
CA ILE A 133 11.48 0.66 20.28
C ILE A 133 12.14 0.82 21.65
N ALA A 134 11.38 0.60 22.73
CA ALA A 134 11.92 0.79 24.06
C ALA A 134 13.07 -0.19 24.32
N GLN A 135 14.06 0.25 25.10
CA GLN A 135 15.24 -0.55 25.38
C GLN A 135 14.85 -1.84 26.13
N GLY A 136 15.28 -2.99 25.61
CA GLY A 136 14.99 -4.31 26.20
C GLY A 136 13.73 -4.97 25.65
N GLU A 137 12.97 -4.27 24.81
CA GLU A 137 11.86 -4.86 24.07
C GLU A 137 12.37 -5.52 22.79
N PHE A 138 11.73 -6.61 22.41
CA PHE A 138 12.08 -7.39 21.24
C PHE A 138 10.84 -7.57 20.38
N PRO A 139 10.66 -6.70 19.36
CA PRO A 139 9.52 -6.78 18.46
C PRO A 139 9.49 -8.12 17.71
N HIS A 140 8.31 -8.62 17.35
CA HIS A 140 8.22 -9.78 16.46
C HIS A 140 7.03 -9.67 15.52
N ARG A 141 7.06 -10.42 14.42
CA ARG A 141 5.99 -10.48 13.40
C ARG A 141 5.60 -9.10 12.82
N TYR A 142 6.45 -8.55 11.97
CA TYR A 142 6.20 -7.28 11.27
C TYR A 142 5.21 -7.43 10.12
N ALA A 143 4.37 -6.42 9.90
CA ALA A 143 3.81 -6.16 8.59
C ALA A 143 4.60 -5.04 7.91
N LEU A 144 5.20 -5.35 6.76
CA LEU A 144 6.04 -4.43 6.01
C LEU A 144 5.44 -4.12 4.64
N ARG A 145 5.46 -2.86 4.25
CA ARG A 145 5.01 -2.40 2.93
C ARG A 145 5.83 -1.21 2.45
N VAL A 146 6.24 -1.24 1.19
CA VAL A 146 6.76 -0.10 0.46
C VAL A 146 5.67 0.34 -0.52
N ALA A 147 5.18 1.56 -0.38
CA ALA A 147 4.10 2.09 -1.21
C ALA A 147 4.52 3.35 -1.95
N ASN A 148 3.88 3.62 -3.08
CA ASN A 148 4.08 4.85 -3.83
C ASN A 148 3.28 5.98 -3.19
N ILE A 149 3.90 7.16 -3.09
CA ILE A 149 3.22 8.40 -2.73
C ILE A 149 2.83 9.10 -4.05
N PRO A 150 1.57 9.50 -4.25
CA PRO A 150 1.18 10.24 -5.45
C PRO A 150 2.01 11.51 -5.64
N GLY A 151 2.52 11.70 -6.84
CA GLY A 151 3.24 12.92 -7.23
C GLY A 151 4.75 12.87 -7.04
N ASP A 152 5.28 12.22 -5.99
CA ASP A 152 6.71 11.86 -5.88
C ASP A 152 6.98 10.96 -4.66
N GLY A 153 7.80 9.94 -4.88
CA GLY A 153 8.42 9.17 -3.80
C GLY A 153 7.71 7.90 -3.36
N PHE A 154 8.22 7.35 -2.26
CA PHE A 154 7.78 6.12 -1.64
C PHE A 154 7.49 6.34 -0.16
N LEU A 155 6.66 5.51 0.44
CA LEU A 155 6.44 5.41 1.86
C LEU A 155 6.79 4.00 2.31
N VAL A 156 7.76 3.88 3.21
CA VAL A 156 8.03 2.61 3.90
C VAL A 156 7.16 2.57 5.15
N MET A 157 6.24 1.62 5.21
CA MET A 157 5.32 1.40 6.32
C MET A 157 5.70 0.11 7.03
N VAL A 158 5.93 0.22 8.33
CA VAL A 158 6.33 -0.89 9.19
C VAL A 158 5.41 -0.91 10.38
N LEU A 159 4.58 -1.94 10.45
CA LEU A 159 3.82 -2.23 11.64
C LEU A 159 4.60 -3.19 12.51
N ILE A 160 4.89 -2.74 13.73
CA ILE A 160 5.62 -3.49 14.74
C ILE A 160 4.57 -4.17 15.62
N ARG A 161 4.55 -5.50 15.63
CA ARG A 161 3.62 -6.25 16.48
C ARG A 161 4.33 -6.66 17.78
N ASP A 162 3.50 -6.76 18.82
CA ASP A 162 3.66 -7.75 19.87
C ASP A 162 4.98 -7.58 20.66
N ALA A 163 5.05 -6.53 21.48
CA ALA A 163 5.86 -6.68 22.68
C ALA A 163 5.16 -7.75 23.53
N ILE A 164 5.80 -8.91 23.70
CA ILE A 164 5.34 -10.00 24.59
C ILE A 164 4.95 -9.43 25.98
N GLU A 165 5.49 -8.27 26.34
CA GLU A 165 5.10 -7.47 27.49
C GLU A 165 5.08 -5.95 27.13
N VAL A 166 3.88 -5.35 27.12
CA VAL A 166 3.53 -3.99 27.63
C VAL A 166 3.45 -2.77 26.67
N GLU A 167 3.96 -2.77 25.43
CA GLU A 167 3.77 -1.58 24.55
C GLU A 167 2.66 -1.70 23.48
N PRO A 168 1.96 -0.57 23.18
CA PRO A 168 0.90 -0.56 22.19
C PRO A 168 1.44 -0.79 20.78
N THR A 169 0.65 -1.43 19.92
CA THR A 169 1.00 -1.62 18.51
C THR A 169 1.25 -0.27 17.82
N ARG A 170 2.43 -0.11 17.21
CA ARG A 170 2.85 1.14 16.54
C ARG A 170 3.03 0.94 15.03
N LEU A 171 2.53 1.92 14.28
CA LEU A 171 2.81 2.07 12.85
C LEU A 171 3.92 3.11 12.65
N PHE A 172 5.05 2.67 12.13
CA PHE A 172 6.16 3.52 11.70
C PHE A 172 6.08 3.75 10.19
N MET A 173 6.30 4.99 9.77
CA MET A 173 6.17 5.38 8.37
C MET A 173 7.29 6.35 8.00
N ALA A 174 8.11 5.98 7.01
CA ALA A 174 9.23 6.80 6.56
C ALA A 174 9.04 7.21 5.09
N PRO A 175 8.75 8.49 4.80
CA PRO A 175 8.65 8.97 3.43
C PRO A 175 10.05 9.04 2.80
N TYR A 176 10.14 8.71 1.53
CA TYR A 176 11.34 8.80 0.71
C TYR A 176 11.04 9.56 -0.57
N SER A 177 11.64 10.73 -0.76
CA SER A 177 11.45 11.55 -1.94
C SER A 177 12.75 12.29 -2.28
N ASN A 178 12.95 12.61 -3.56
CA ASN A 178 14.16 13.31 -4.02
C ASN A 178 15.51 12.68 -3.57
N GLY A 179 15.56 11.36 -3.36
CA GLY A 179 16.78 10.67 -2.93
C GLY A 179 17.02 10.66 -1.42
N GLU A 180 16.11 11.23 -0.64
CA GLU A 180 16.27 11.39 0.81
C GLU A 180 15.05 10.84 1.57
N PHE A 181 15.32 10.34 2.78
CA PHE A 181 14.26 10.00 3.74
C PHE A 181 13.87 11.25 4.52
N GLY A 182 12.57 11.55 4.54
CA GLY A 182 12.02 12.57 5.43
C GLY A 182 11.91 12.06 6.87
N GLU A 183 11.44 12.95 7.73
CA GLU A 183 11.18 12.63 9.14
C GLU A 183 10.17 11.49 9.26
N PRO A 184 10.48 10.43 10.03
CA PRO A 184 9.54 9.36 10.25
C PRO A 184 8.29 9.81 11.00
N LEU A 185 7.15 9.33 10.54
CA LEU A 185 5.85 9.50 11.18
C LEU A 185 5.50 8.26 11.99
N ARG A 186 4.77 8.47 13.08
CA ARG A 186 4.33 7.40 13.99
C ARG A 186 2.86 7.53 14.28
N ALA A 187 2.17 6.41 14.30
CA ALA A 187 0.78 6.33 14.74
C ALA A 187 0.63 5.22 15.79
N ASP A 188 -0.02 5.56 16.89
CA ASP A 188 -0.47 4.62 17.90
C ASP A 188 -1.75 3.94 17.41
N LEU A 189 -1.80 2.61 17.44
CA LEU A 189 -2.96 1.83 17.03
C LEU A 189 -3.78 1.27 18.19
N THR A 190 -3.53 1.69 19.44
CA THR A 190 -4.23 1.19 20.64
C THR A 190 -5.74 1.27 20.52
N GLU A 191 -6.28 2.37 20.02
CA GLU A 191 -7.73 2.52 19.83
C GLU A 191 -8.28 1.47 18.86
N LEU A 192 -7.55 1.25 17.75
CA LEU A 192 -7.93 0.28 16.74
C LEU A 192 -7.78 -1.16 17.24
N GLU A 193 -6.71 -1.46 17.97
CA GLU A 193 -6.51 -2.77 18.61
C GLU A 193 -7.64 -3.07 19.61
N ASN A 194 -8.04 -2.09 20.42
CA ASN A 194 -9.15 -2.24 21.37
C ASN A 194 -10.51 -2.42 20.68
N GLU A 195 -10.75 -1.71 19.57
CA GLU A 195 -11.98 -1.83 18.77
C GLU A 195 -12.20 -3.26 18.28
N HIS A 196 -11.12 -3.96 17.92
CA HIS A 196 -11.18 -5.31 17.33
C HIS A 196 -10.69 -6.44 18.24
N ASN A 197 -10.52 -6.18 19.54
CA ASN A 197 -10.02 -7.18 20.50
C ASN A 197 -8.68 -7.81 20.10
N GLY A 198 -7.76 -7.01 19.55
CA GLY A 198 -6.44 -7.43 19.14
C GLY A 198 -6.07 -7.01 17.73
N LEU A 199 -4.78 -7.16 17.42
CA LEU A 199 -4.19 -6.85 16.12
C LEU A 199 -3.20 -7.97 15.77
N GLU A 200 -3.76 -9.15 15.55
CA GLU A 200 -3.00 -10.34 15.21
C GLU A 200 -2.77 -10.45 13.69
N ARG A 201 -1.60 -10.97 13.25
CA ARG A 201 -1.25 -11.22 11.84
C ARG A 201 -1.63 -10.09 10.86
N PRO A 202 -1.19 -8.84 11.10
CA PRO A 202 -1.49 -7.72 10.24
C PRO A 202 -1.03 -7.94 8.79
N LEU A 203 -1.79 -7.40 7.84
CA LEU A 203 -1.45 -7.40 6.43
C LEU A 203 -1.76 -6.04 5.79
N PHE A 204 -0.80 -5.52 5.04
CA PHE A 204 -1.00 -4.43 4.08
C PHE A 204 -1.12 -4.97 2.66
N VAL A 205 -2.15 -4.59 1.92
CA VAL A 205 -2.39 -4.96 0.52
C VAL A 205 -2.56 -3.72 -0.34
N GLY A 206 -1.91 -3.71 -1.51
CA GLY A 206 -1.84 -2.54 -2.38
C GLY A 206 -0.48 -1.85 -2.29
N TYR A 207 -0.14 -1.08 -3.33
CA TYR A 207 1.19 -0.52 -3.51
C TYR A 207 1.17 0.99 -3.80
N ASP A 208 0.01 1.63 -3.86
CA ASP A 208 -0.15 3.03 -4.23
C ASP A 208 -1.12 3.71 -3.26
N LEU A 209 -0.62 4.69 -2.51
CA LEU A 209 -1.40 5.41 -1.51
C LEU A 209 -2.47 6.33 -2.11
N GLY A 210 -2.38 6.67 -3.40
CA GLY A 210 -3.42 7.43 -4.10
C GLY A 210 -4.68 6.62 -4.34
N PHE A 211 -4.52 5.33 -4.65
CA PHE A 211 -5.64 4.38 -4.71
C PHE A 211 -6.02 3.86 -3.32
N GLY A 212 -5.03 3.77 -2.44
CA GLY A 212 -5.15 3.37 -1.05
C GLY A 212 -4.57 1.98 -0.81
N ILE A 213 -4.06 1.78 0.40
CA ILE A 213 -3.54 0.51 0.90
C ILE A 213 -4.58 -0.08 1.83
N THR A 214 -4.99 -1.31 1.57
CA THR A 214 -5.84 -2.08 2.47
C THR A 214 -5.01 -2.55 3.66
N PHE A 215 -5.53 -2.36 4.85
CA PHE A 215 -5.01 -2.88 6.10
C PHE A 215 -6.05 -3.79 6.74
N ILE A 216 -5.64 -5.03 7.04
CA ILE A 216 -6.45 -6.04 7.73
C ILE A 216 -5.63 -6.72 8.80
N ALA A 217 -6.30 -7.28 9.79
CA ALA A 217 -5.71 -8.09 10.85
C ALA A 217 -6.75 -9.07 11.41
N ARG A 218 -6.32 -9.90 12.36
CA ARG A 218 -7.13 -10.81 13.16
C ARG A 218 -7.23 -10.28 14.59
N ASP A 219 -8.24 -10.70 15.33
CA ASP A 219 -8.29 -10.49 16.78
C ASP A 219 -7.37 -11.47 17.52
N ARG A 220 -7.34 -11.38 18.85
CA ARG A 220 -6.56 -12.28 19.73
C ARG A 220 -6.96 -13.75 19.63
N GLU A 221 -8.15 -14.05 19.14
CA GLU A 221 -8.64 -15.42 18.95
C GLU A 221 -8.30 -15.95 17.55
N GLY A 222 -7.61 -15.13 16.74
CA GLY A 222 -7.23 -15.47 15.37
C GLY A 222 -8.37 -15.30 14.36
N VAL A 223 -9.48 -14.67 14.73
CA VAL A 223 -10.60 -14.41 13.82
C VAL A 223 -10.32 -13.14 13.01
N PRO A 224 -10.45 -13.14 11.67
CA PRO A 224 -10.32 -11.92 10.88
C PRO A 224 -11.30 -10.83 11.35
N TRP A 225 -10.82 -9.59 11.40
CA TRP A 225 -11.68 -8.45 11.73
C TRP A 225 -12.87 -8.36 10.76
N GLU A 226 -14.04 -7.93 11.26
CA GLU A 226 -15.25 -7.75 10.44
C GLU A 226 -15.04 -6.70 9.33
N ASN A 227 -14.17 -5.73 9.58
CA ASN A 227 -13.81 -4.67 8.64
C ASN A 227 -12.29 -4.53 8.56
N GLY A 228 -11.79 -4.34 7.34
CA GLY A 228 -10.48 -3.76 7.11
C GLY A 228 -10.55 -2.26 6.87
N TYR A 229 -9.40 -1.65 6.63
CA TYR A 229 -9.28 -0.21 6.43
C TYR A 229 -8.52 0.10 5.15
N ILE A 230 -9.07 0.97 4.30
CA ILE A 230 -8.29 1.58 3.23
C ILE A 230 -7.60 2.81 3.78
N ILE A 231 -6.28 2.78 3.77
CA ILE A 231 -5.36 3.84 4.18
C ILE A 231 -4.94 4.63 2.95
N LYS A 232 -5.09 5.95 2.98
CA LYS A 232 -4.71 6.85 1.88
C LYS A 232 -3.79 7.95 2.36
N TRP A 233 -3.05 8.52 1.40
CA TRP A 233 -2.31 9.76 1.59
C TRP A 233 -3.06 10.92 0.94
N GLU A 234 -3.59 11.83 1.76
CA GLU A 234 -4.39 12.97 1.34
C GLU A 234 -3.89 14.22 2.06
N ASP A 235 -3.55 15.27 1.30
CA ASP A 235 -3.07 16.57 1.82
C ASP A 235 -1.91 16.47 2.82
N GLY A 236 -0.96 15.57 2.57
CA GLY A 236 0.20 15.36 3.44
C GLY A 236 -0.12 14.60 4.73
N ARG A 237 -1.29 13.96 4.80
CA ARG A 237 -1.77 13.22 5.97
C ARG A 237 -2.29 11.86 5.57
N ILE A 238 -2.37 10.98 6.56
CA ILE A 238 -2.95 9.67 6.38
C ILE A 238 -4.41 9.69 6.80
N THR A 239 -5.28 9.23 5.89
CA THR A 239 -6.70 9.03 6.17
C THR A 239 -7.01 7.53 6.12
N LYS A 240 -8.00 7.09 6.90
CA LYS A 240 -8.47 5.70 6.90
C LYS A 240 -9.98 5.65 6.67
N ARG A 241 -10.44 4.66 5.91
CA ARG A 241 -11.86 4.40 5.68
C ARG A 241 -12.15 2.91 5.89
N PRO A 242 -13.16 2.54 6.71
CA PRO A 242 -13.53 1.14 6.89
C PRO A 242 -14.11 0.54 5.60
N VAL A 243 -13.86 -0.75 5.39
CA VAL A 243 -14.36 -1.58 4.31
C VAL A 243 -14.68 -2.97 4.86
N SER A 244 -15.85 -3.50 4.52
CA SER A 244 -16.25 -4.82 5.00
C SER A 244 -15.26 -5.91 4.56
N PHE A 245 -14.98 -6.86 5.44
CA PHE A 245 -14.07 -7.96 5.12
C PHE A 245 -14.52 -8.74 3.88
N MET A 246 -15.83 -8.93 3.70
CA MET A 246 -16.42 -9.58 2.53
C MET A 246 -16.11 -8.87 1.21
N GLU A 247 -16.02 -7.54 1.21
CA GLU A 247 -15.61 -6.77 0.03
C GLU A 247 -14.10 -6.97 -0.24
N LEU A 248 -13.27 -6.98 0.81
CA LEU A 248 -11.83 -7.17 0.70
C LEU A 248 -11.45 -8.58 0.21
N MET A 249 -12.23 -9.60 0.58
CA MET A 249 -12.09 -10.99 0.13
C MET A 249 -12.17 -11.16 -1.39
N GLN A 250 -12.63 -10.14 -2.13
CA GLN A 250 -12.58 -10.14 -3.59
C GLN A 250 -11.14 -10.02 -4.15
N CYS A 251 -10.17 -9.54 -3.36
CA CYS A 251 -8.75 -9.63 -3.71
C CYS A 251 -8.20 -10.99 -3.28
N SER A 252 -7.55 -11.70 -4.22
CA SER A 252 -6.98 -13.02 -3.97
C SER A 252 -5.98 -13.03 -2.82
N CYS A 253 -5.17 -11.99 -2.66
CA CYS A 253 -4.21 -11.90 -1.55
C CYS A 253 -4.90 -11.88 -0.18
N VAL A 254 -6.06 -11.23 -0.07
CA VAL A 254 -6.85 -11.18 1.16
C VAL A 254 -7.49 -12.54 1.39
N SER A 255 -8.03 -13.16 0.34
CA SER A 255 -8.60 -14.51 0.42
C SER A 255 -7.57 -15.56 0.83
N ASP A 256 -6.36 -15.51 0.29
CA ASP A 256 -5.27 -16.42 0.63
C ASP A 256 -4.81 -16.23 2.09
N TRP A 257 -4.70 -14.98 2.55
CA TRP A 257 -4.39 -14.67 3.94
C TRP A 257 -5.51 -15.12 4.90
N ALA A 258 -6.77 -14.95 4.49
CA ALA A 258 -7.92 -15.37 5.27
C ALA A 258 -7.96 -16.91 5.43
N ALA A 259 -7.64 -17.62 4.36
CA ALA A 259 -7.56 -19.08 4.32
C ALA A 259 -6.28 -19.67 4.91
N SER A 260 -5.29 -18.84 5.26
CA SER A 260 -4.09 -19.28 5.95
C SER A 260 -4.42 -19.58 7.43
N ASP A 261 -4.86 -20.81 7.68
CA ASP A 261 -4.85 -21.40 9.01
C ASP A 261 -3.39 -21.74 9.35
N GLU A 262 -2.92 -21.40 10.56
CA GLU A 262 -1.67 -21.97 11.06
C GLU A 262 -2.04 -23.36 11.58
N GLU A 263 -1.61 -24.42 10.89
CA GLU A 263 -1.23 -25.64 11.60
C GLU A 263 -0.11 -25.23 12.57
N GLU A 264 -0.44 -25.16 13.87
CA GLU A 264 0.49 -24.91 14.99
C GLU A 264 1.64 -25.91 15.03
#